data_AF-A0A0P7ZBT1-F1
#
_entry.id   AF-A0A0P7ZBT1-F1
#
_cell.length_a   1.000
_cell.length_b   1.000
_cell.length_c   1.000
_cell.angle_alpha   90.00
_cell.angle_beta   90.00
_cell.angle_gamma   90.00
#
_symmetry.space_group_name_H-M   'P 1'
#
loop_
_entity.id
_entity.type
_entity.pdbx_description
1 polymer ?
#
loop_
_entity_poly.entity_id
_entity_poly.type
_entity_poly.pdbx_seq_one_letter_code
_entity_poly.pdbx_strand_id
1 'polypeptide(L)'
;MVDPEGYARLIELARPDYVELKAYMHLGFSRKRLSQDNMPSHEEVLGFSEQVAQALEYQIADDSGGSRVVLLSKDGGKHNI
;
A
#
# COMPACT_ATOMS: atom_id res chain seq x y z
N MET A 1 -6.33 10.62 10.04
CA MET A 1 -5.83 11.52 8.98
C MET A 1 -5.07 10.64 8.00
N VAL A 2 -5.37 10.77 6.71
CA VAL A 2 -4.68 10.05 5.62
C VAL A 2 -3.71 11.06 4.99
N ASP A 3 -2.42 10.75 4.93
CA ASP A 3 -1.35 11.65 4.42
C ASP A 3 -0.45 10.93 3.40
N PRO A 4 -0.90 10.75 2.15
CA PRO A 4 -0.14 10.04 1.12
C PRO A 4 1.24 10.65 0.87
N GLU A 5 1.32 11.99 0.86
CA GLU A 5 2.58 12.73 0.64
C GLU A 5 3.57 12.51 1.78
N GLY A 6 3.11 12.44 3.02
CA GLY A 6 3.93 12.08 4.17
C GLY A 6 4.56 10.70 4.05
N TYR A 7 3.78 9.71 3.60
CA TYR A 7 4.31 8.37 3.32
C TYR A 7 5.31 8.40 2.17
N ALA A 8 5.00 9.08 1.07
CA ALA A 8 5.91 9.22 -0.07
C ALA A 8 7.26 9.81 0.35
N ARG A 9 7.26 10.89 1.16
CA ARG A 9 8.50 11.48 1.70
C ARG A 9 9.34 10.47 2.49
N LEU A 10 8.71 9.61 3.30
CA LEU A 10 9.44 8.60 4.08
C LEU A 10 9.98 7.47 3.19
N ILE A 11 9.19 7.04 2.21
CA ILE A 11 9.59 5.98 1.28
C ILE A 11 10.76 6.45 0.41
N GLU A 12 10.73 7.70 -0.06
CA GLU A 12 11.80 8.28 -0.88
C GLU A 12 13.14 8.33 -0.14
N LEU A 13 13.16 8.45 1.19
CA LEU A 13 14.43 8.37 1.95
C LEU A 13 15.14 7.03 1.79
N ALA A 14 14.38 5.94 1.62
CA ALA A 14 14.92 4.59 1.46
C ALA A 14 15.14 4.20 -0.02
N ARG A 15 14.46 4.86 -0.97
CA ARG A 15 14.53 4.63 -2.42
C ARG A 15 14.36 3.15 -2.84
N PRO A 16 13.38 2.41 -2.29
CA PRO A 16 13.28 0.96 -2.50
C PRO A 16 12.92 0.62 -3.95
N ASP A 17 13.24 -0.59 -4.40
CA ASP A 17 12.79 -1.06 -5.72
C ASP A 17 11.28 -1.35 -5.73
N TYR A 18 10.75 -1.81 -4.60
CA TYR A 18 9.36 -2.21 -4.42
C TYR A 18 8.77 -1.66 -3.12
N VAL A 19 7.48 -1.34 -3.16
CA VAL A 19 6.71 -0.93 -1.97
C VAL A 19 5.39 -1.68 -1.98
N GLU A 20 5.11 -2.43 -0.91
CA GLU A 20 3.79 -3.02 -0.69
C GLU A 20 2.95 -2.14 0.23
N LEU A 21 1.83 -1.64 -0.29
CA LEU A 21 0.79 -1.01 0.51
C LEU A 21 -0.29 -2.05 0.78
N LYS A 22 -0.42 -2.45 2.04
CA LYS A 22 -1.26 -3.58 2.44
C LYS A 22 -2.27 -3.17 3.50
N ALA A 23 -3.52 -3.59 3.31
CA ALA A 23 -4.55 -3.43 4.33
C ALA A 23 -4.15 -4.14 5.63
N TYR A 24 -4.54 -3.53 6.75
CA TYR A 24 -4.82 -4.31 7.94
C TYR A 24 -5.86 -5.40 7.61
N MET A 25 -5.72 -6.59 8.19
CA MET A 25 -6.68 -7.69 8.08
C MET A 25 -7.16 -8.10 9.47
N HIS A 26 -8.48 -8.22 9.68
CA HIS A 26 -9.07 -8.53 10.99
C HIS A 26 -8.92 -10.01 11.38
N LEU A 27 -7.68 -10.42 11.66
CA LEU A 27 -7.26 -11.80 11.92
C LEU A 27 -6.44 -11.91 13.22
N GLY A 28 -6.47 -13.09 13.84
CA GLY A 28 -5.63 -13.43 15.00
C GLY A 28 -5.79 -12.49 16.20
N PHE A 29 -4.69 -12.20 16.88
CA PHE A 29 -4.68 -11.36 18.09
C PHE A 29 -5.06 -9.90 17.86
N SER A 30 -5.01 -9.40 16.61
CA SER A 30 -5.40 -8.02 16.30
C SER A 30 -6.85 -7.72 16.67
N ARG A 31 -7.71 -8.74 16.65
CA ARG A 31 -9.14 -8.64 16.98
C ARG A 31 -9.42 -8.17 18.41
N LYS A 32 -8.44 -8.27 19.31
CA LYS A 32 -8.56 -7.76 20.68
C LYS A 32 -8.41 -6.24 20.79
N ARG A 33 -7.93 -5.57 19.74
CA ARG A 33 -7.54 -4.15 19.76
C ARG A 33 -8.13 -3.32 18.62
N LEU A 34 -8.48 -3.95 17.50
CA LEU A 34 -9.02 -3.30 16.31
C LEU A 34 -10.29 -4.02 15.87
N SER A 35 -11.29 -3.26 15.41
CA SER A 35 -12.55 -3.80 14.88
C SER A 35 -12.42 -4.18 13.41
N GLN A 36 -13.46 -4.84 12.89
CA GLN A 36 -13.55 -5.13 11.45
C GLN A 36 -13.64 -3.85 10.61
N ASP A 37 -14.23 -2.78 11.13
CA ASP A 37 -14.37 -1.49 10.42
C ASP A 37 -13.01 -0.81 10.19
N ASN A 38 -11.97 -1.21 10.93
CA ASN A 38 -10.61 -0.76 10.68
C ASN A 38 -9.94 -1.46 9.47
N MET A 39 -10.58 -2.46 8.87
CA MET A 39 -10.06 -3.26 7.76
C MET A 39 -10.48 -2.64 6.41
N PRO A 40 -9.65 -1.78 5.78
CA PRO A 40 -10.04 -1.10 4.55
C PRO A 40 -10.29 -2.11 3.44
N SER A 41 -11.25 -1.80 2.57
CA SER A 41 -11.51 -2.52 1.33
C SER A 41 -10.29 -2.46 0.39
N HIS A 42 -10.27 -3.36 -0.59
CA HIS A 42 -9.21 -3.35 -1.60
C HIS A 42 -9.21 -2.04 -2.42
N GLU A 43 -10.40 -1.51 -2.73
CA GLU A 43 -10.56 -0.26 -3.46
C GLU A 43 -10.00 0.94 -2.69
N GLU A 44 -10.21 0.99 -1.37
CA GLU A 44 -9.61 2.03 -0.51
C GLU A 44 -8.08 1.94 -0.48
N VAL A 45 -7.51 0.73 -0.46
CA VAL A 45 -6.06 0.54 -0.54
C VAL A 45 -5.54 0.96 -1.91
N LEU A 46 -6.24 0.63 -2.99
CA LEU A 46 -5.87 1.01 -4.35
C LEU A 46 -5.86 2.53 -4.51
N GLY A 47 -6.94 3.22 -4.15
CA GLY A 47 -7.03 4.67 -4.26
C GLY A 47 -6.02 5.41 -3.37
N PHE A 48 -5.66 4.85 -2.21
CA PHE A 48 -4.57 5.40 -1.41
C PHE A 48 -3.19 5.15 -2.05
N SER A 49 -2.99 3.97 -2.62
CA SER A 49 -1.72 3.60 -3.28
C SER A 49 -1.47 4.42 -4.54
N GLU A 50 -2.49 4.77 -5.30
CA GLU A 50 -2.40 5.69 -6.44
C GLU A 50 -1.89 7.07 -6.02
N GLN A 51 -2.42 7.61 -4.90
CA GLN A 51 -1.98 8.91 -4.37
C GLN A 51 -0.52 8.86 -3.89
N VAL A 52 -0.12 7.78 -3.21
CA VAL A 52 1.28 7.59 -2.79
C VAL A 52 2.19 7.44 -4.00
N ALA A 53 1.80 6.64 -4.99
CA ALA A 53 2.57 6.41 -6.22
C ALA A 53 2.80 7.73 -6.98
N GLN A 54 1.75 8.55 -7.12
CA GLN A 54 1.84 9.87 -7.75
C GLN A 54 2.83 10.79 -7.02
N ALA A 55 2.79 10.84 -5.69
CA ALA A 55 3.67 11.68 -4.90
C ALA A 55 5.13 11.17 -4.84
N LEU A 56 5.33 9.87 -5.03
CA LEU A 56 6.63 9.20 -5.00
C LEU A 56 7.28 9.08 -6.39
N GLU A 57 6.56 9.42 -7.46
CA GLU A 57 6.96 9.15 -8.87
C GLU A 57 7.16 7.65 -9.16
N TYR A 58 6.33 6.81 -8.51
CA TYR A 58 6.27 5.36 -8.75
C TYR A 58 4.99 5.02 -9.53
N GLN A 59 4.90 3.77 -9.96
CA GLN A 59 3.74 3.24 -10.68
C GLN A 59 3.25 1.97 -10.00
N ILE A 60 1.97 1.66 -10.16
CA ILE A 60 1.41 0.38 -9.74
C ILE A 60 1.98 -0.72 -10.64
N ALA A 61 2.64 -1.69 -10.02
CA ALA A 61 3.18 -2.86 -10.68
C ALA A 61 2.22 -4.05 -10.59
N ASP A 62 1.50 -4.18 -9.47
CA ASP A 62 0.50 -5.24 -9.25
C ASP A 62 -0.50 -4.87 -8.16
N ASP A 63 -1.55 -5.70 -8.05
CA ASP A 63 -2.40 -5.76 -6.89
C ASP A 63 -2.94 -7.18 -6.63
N SER A 64 -3.39 -7.44 -5.41
CA SER A 64 -4.07 -8.68 -5.06
C SER A 64 -5.23 -8.43 -4.13
N GLY A 65 -6.46 -8.52 -4.67
CA GLY A 65 -7.69 -8.32 -3.91
C GLY A 65 -7.88 -9.28 -2.73
N GLY A 66 -7.40 -10.52 -2.84
CA GLY A 66 -7.48 -11.51 -1.76
C GLY A 66 -6.64 -11.14 -0.52
N SER A 67 -5.52 -10.45 -0.74
CA SER A 67 -4.63 -9.97 0.33
C SER A 67 -4.77 -8.47 0.62
N ARG A 68 -5.63 -7.76 -0.14
CA ARG A 68 -5.83 -6.31 -0.10
C ARG A 68 -4.51 -5.55 -0.11
N VAL A 69 -3.67 -5.85 -1.09
CA VAL A 69 -2.32 -5.30 -1.23
C VAL A 69 -2.13 -4.75 -2.64
N VAL A 70 -1.38 -3.66 -2.73
CA VAL A 70 -0.93 -3.04 -3.98
C VAL A 70 0.59 -2.96 -3.93
N LEU A 71 1.22 -3.32 -5.04
CA LEU A 71 2.67 -3.27 -5.22
C LEU A 71 3.01 -2.07 -6.12
N LEU A 72 3.91 -1.22 -5.64
CA LEU A 72 4.49 -0.14 -6.43
C LEU A 72 5.93 -0.50 -6.85
N SER A 73 6.33 -0.03 -8.03
CA SER A 73 7.72 0.02 -8.47
C SER A 73 7.97 1.28 -9.30
N LYS A 74 9.24 1.65 -9.53
CA LYS A 74 9.59 2.89 -10.25
C LYS A 74 9.05 2.92 -11.68
N ASP A 75 9.06 1.77 -12.35
CA ASP A 75 8.71 1.62 -13.76
C ASP A 75 7.40 0.84 -14.00
N GLY A 76 6.71 0.44 -12.92
CA GLY A 76 5.52 -0.42 -13.00
C GLY A 76 5.85 -1.89 -13.33
N GLY A 77 7.13 -2.27 -13.39
CA GLY A 77 7.57 -3.64 -13.67
C GLY A 77 7.72 -4.49 -12.40
N LYS A 78 7.46 -5.80 -12.53
CA LYS A 78 7.82 -6.85 -11.56
C LYS A 78 9.01 -7.63 -12.10
N HIS A 79 10.22 -7.27 -11.67
CA HIS A 79 11.46 -7.87 -12.13
C HIS A 79 11.84 -9.01 -11.20
N ASN A 80 11.58 -10.25 -11.62
CA ASN A 80 12.02 -11.50 -10.99
C ASN A 80 11.93 -11.53 -9.45
N ILE A 81 10.79 -11.09 -8.91
CA ILE A 81 10.37 -11.25 -7.50
C ILE A 81 9.39 -12.40 -7.36
#